data_AF-A0AAV3HFP8-F1
#
_entry.id   AF-A0AAV3HFP8-F1
#
_cell.length_a   1.000
_cell.length_b   1.000
_cell.length_c   1.000
_cell.angle_alpha   90.00
_cell.angle_beta   90.00
_cell.angle_gamma   90.00
#
_symmetry.space_group_name_H-M   'P 1'
#
loop_
_entity.id
_entity.type
_entity.pdbx_description
1 polymer ?
#
loop_
_entity_poly.entity_id
_entity_poly.type
_entity_poly.pdbx_seq_one_letter_code
_entity_poly.pdbx_strand_id
1 'polypeptide(L)'
;MHSWKKKLIVSQLALACTLAITSQANAATNDISGQTYNTFHHYNDATYADDVYYDGYVGWNNYAADSYYNGDIYPVINNATVNGVISTYYLDDGISTNTNANSLTIKNSTIHGMITSECMTTDCADDRATGYVYDRLTLSVDNSTIDDNYEHYTYNGTYNNAADTHVVDVYDMGTAITLDQEVDLSITNNSHVAGITLTQGYEWEDIDDNTVSTGVNSSEVFNNTITVKDSTVTSGSWTDEGTTGWFGHTGNASNYSNTLTADDVAIAAIANPYADNAMQTTVTLDNSTLMGDVVFSSNFDENFFPQGANSYRDADGDVDTNGWDGTDRMDVTLNNGSKWVGAAMSVHMVDEDGDGSYDGYAVGTEATATLLDIAANSLWPSSTVGVDNINTQYDENGHIVGNEVYQSGLFNVTLNGGSEWDTTKSSLIDTLSINSGSQVNVADSRLISDWRF
;
A
#
# COMPACT_ATOMS: atom_id res chain seq x y z
N MET A 1 9.23 -3.10 -26.55
CA MET A 1 9.99 -4.29 -26.09
C MET A 1 10.90 -3.84 -24.95
N HIS A 2 10.34 -3.80 -23.74
CA HIS A 2 11.09 -3.46 -22.53
C HIS A 2 11.93 -4.67 -22.10
N SER A 3 13.18 -4.42 -21.69
CA SER A 3 14.10 -5.47 -21.25
C SER A 3 13.80 -5.81 -19.78
N TRP A 4 12.90 -6.76 -19.56
CA TRP A 4 12.49 -7.17 -18.22
C TRP A 4 13.60 -7.94 -17.49
N LYS A 5 14.01 -7.45 -16.32
CA LYS A 5 14.62 -8.31 -15.30
C LYS A 5 13.50 -9.23 -14.80
N LYS A 6 13.70 -10.54 -14.87
CA LYS A 6 12.70 -11.52 -14.43
C LYS A 6 12.35 -11.26 -12.96
N LYS A 7 11.05 -11.10 -12.67
CA LYS A 7 10.48 -11.20 -11.31
C LYS A 7 10.99 -12.52 -10.70
N LEU A 8 12.07 -12.47 -9.91
CA LEU A 8 12.75 -13.65 -9.40
C LEU A 8 12.03 -14.07 -8.11
N ILE A 9 11.21 -15.12 -8.21
CA ILE A 9 10.69 -15.82 -7.03
C ILE A 9 11.89 -16.54 -6.39
N VAL A 10 12.56 -15.90 -5.43
CA VAL A 10 13.62 -16.53 -4.63
C VAL A 10 13.13 -16.64 -3.20
N SER A 11 13.27 -17.82 -2.60
CA SER A 11 12.84 -18.06 -1.22
C SER A 11 13.50 -17.06 -0.27
N GLN A 12 12.65 -16.33 0.46
CA GLN A 12 12.95 -15.23 1.39
C GLN A 12 14.12 -15.49 2.35
N LEU A 13 14.41 -16.76 2.69
CA LEU A 13 15.47 -17.13 3.64
C LEU A 13 16.90 -17.13 3.07
N ALA A 14 17.06 -17.25 1.75
CA ALA A 14 18.38 -17.36 1.12
C ALA A 14 18.96 -16.00 0.68
N LEU A 15 18.10 -15.00 0.44
CA LEU A 15 18.51 -13.69 -0.07
C LEU A 15 19.05 -12.78 1.05
N ALA A 16 18.41 -12.77 2.22
CA ALA A 16 18.83 -11.97 3.37
C ALA A 16 20.23 -12.35 3.91
N CYS A 17 20.58 -13.63 3.88
CA CYS A 17 21.90 -14.11 4.36
C CYS A 17 23.03 -13.95 3.34
N THR A 18 22.72 -13.83 2.04
CA THR A 18 23.76 -13.75 0.98
C THR A 18 24.08 -12.30 0.59
N LEU A 19 23.12 -11.37 0.69
CA LEU A 19 23.32 -9.95 0.41
C LEU A 19 24.16 -9.23 1.48
N ALA A 20 24.18 -9.73 2.71
CA ALA A 20 24.94 -9.11 3.81
C ALA A 20 26.48 -9.21 3.66
N ILE A 21 27.00 -10.03 2.74
CA ILE A 21 28.42 -10.43 2.71
C ILE A 21 29.24 -9.73 1.60
N THR A 22 28.62 -9.05 0.62
CA THR A 22 29.39 -8.49 -0.53
C THR A 22 29.37 -6.97 -0.76
N SER A 23 28.85 -6.13 0.14
CA SER A 23 28.93 -4.65 0.00
C SER A 23 29.78 -3.91 1.04
N GLN A 24 30.29 -4.56 2.10
CA GLN A 24 30.95 -3.88 3.23
C GLN A 24 32.34 -3.27 2.96
N ALA A 25 32.82 -3.17 1.72
CA ALA A 25 34.21 -2.76 1.47
C ALA A 25 34.44 -1.25 1.29
N ASN A 26 33.39 -0.43 1.16
CA ASN A 26 33.46 1.02 1.26
C ASN A 26 32.26 1.46 2.08
N ALA A 27 32.44 1.81 3.36
CA ALA A 27 31.45 2.61 4.05
C ALA A 27 31.24 3.88 3.20
N ALA A 28 30.09 3.96 2.55
CA ALA A 28 29.73 5.08 1.72
C ALA A 28 29.65 6.32 2.64
N THR A 29 30.00 7.50 2.12
CA THR A 29 30.02 8.75 2.90
C THR A 29 28.65 9.14 3.49
N ASN A 30 27.58 8.47 3.06
CA ASN A 30 26.20 8.58 3.51
C ASN A 30 25.76 7.48 4.51
N ASP A 31 26.70 6.68 5.05
CA ASP A 31 26.39 5.72 6.13
C ASP A 31 26.17 6.45 7.47
N ILE A 32 24.94 6.39 7.96
CA ILE A 32 24.51 7.03 9.21
C ILE A 32 24.55 6.09 10.42
N SER A 33 25.12 4.89 10.27
CA SER A 33 25.16 3.88 11.34
C SER A 33 25.78 4.43 12.62
N GLY A 34 25.12 4.20 13.76
CA GLY A 34 25.58 4.68 15.07
C GLY A 34 25.29 6.16 15.37
N GLN A 35 24.55 6.86 14.51
CA GLN A 35 24.32 8.31 14.62
C GLN A 35 22.84 8.64 14.84
N THR A 36 22.59 9.87 15.30
CA THR A 36 21.29 10.52 15.16
C THR A 36 21.32 11.38 13.90
N TYR A 37 20.38 11.17 12.98
CA TYR A 37 20.30 11.85 11.70
C TYR A 37 18.96 12.57 11.57
N ASN A 38 18.96 13.80 11.05
CA ASN A 38 17.74 14.53 10.76
C ASN A 38 17.63 14.69 9.25
N THR A 39 16.46 14.40 8.70
CA THR A 39 16.24 14.50 7.24
C THR A 39 15.95 15.93 6.80
N PHE A 40 15.68 16.84 7.74
CA PHE A 40 15.46 18.25 7.48
C PHE A 40 16.46 19.11 8.23
N HIS A 41 16.93 20.17 7.60
CA HIS A 41 17.79 21.16 8.23
C HIS A 41 17.65 22.56 7.61
N HIS A 42 18.09 23.58 8.33
CA HIS A 42 18.16 24.97 7.85
C HIS A 42 19.56 25.53 8.15
N TYR A 43 20.12 26.28 7.20
CA TYR A 43 21.44 26.89 7.34
C TYR A 43 21.35 28.33 7.85
N ASN A 44 22.02 28.62 8.97
CA ASN A 44 22.31 29.99 9.39
C ASN A 44 23.51 30.57 8.62
N ASP A 45 23.41 30.63 7.29
CA ASP A 45 24.47 31.11 6.41
C ASP A 45 23.87 31.78 5.17
N ALA A 46 24.22 33.05 4.96
CA ALA A 46 23.70 33.85 3.84
C ALA A 46 24.22 33.40 2.45
N THR A 47 25.11 32.41 2.38
CA THR A 47 25.50 31.77 1.13
C THR A 47 24.49 30.73 0.63
N TYR A 48 23.60 30.28 1.51
CA TYR A 48 22.47 29.40 1.20
C TYR A 48 21.18 30.23 1.09
N ALA A 49 20.21 29.71 0.34
CA ALA A 49 18.87 30.29 0.34
C ALA A 49 18.27 30.17 1.74
N ASP A 50 17.46 31.15 2.12
CA ASP A 50 16.75 31.15 3.39
C ASP A 50 15.54 30.21 3.30
N ASP A 51 15.81 28.92 3.45
CA ASP A 51 14.81 27.85 3.30
C ASP A 51 15.24 26.57 4.03
N VAL A 52 14.33 25.62 4.15
CA VAL A 52 14.56 24.29 4.70
C VAL A 52 15.04 23.35 3.59
N TYR A 53 16.08 22.60 3.90
CA TYR A 53 16.69 21.61 3.03
C TYR A 53 16.33 20.20 3.49
N TYR A 54 16.14 19.32 2.52
CA TYR A 54 15.80 17.91 2.73
C TYR A 54 16.96 17.00 2.31
N ASP A 55 17.42 16.18 3.25
CA ASP A 55 18.50 15.20 3.09
C ASP A 55 18.00 13.78 3.44
N GLY A 56 16.75 13.44 3.16
CA GLY A 56 16.17 12.15 3.54
C GLY A 56 16.20 11.09 2.44
N TYR A 57 16.80 11.35 1.28
CA TYR A 57 16.75 10.41 0.17
C TYR A 57 17.71 9.24 0.37
N VAL A 58 17.21 8.03 0.17
CA VAL A 58 18.01 6.81 0.25
C VAL A 58 18.65 6.52 -1.11
N GLY A 59 19.93 6.13 -1.11
CA GLY A 59 20.60 5.77 -2.36
C GLY A 59 22.01 5.22 -2.18
N TRP A 60 22.46 4.49 -3.20
CA TRP A 60 23.78 3.89 -3.25
C TRP A 60 24.77 4.86 -3.87
N ASN A 61 25.71 5.35 -3.07
CA ASN A 61 26.67 6.33 -3.55
C ASN A 61 27.72 5.67 -4.48
N ASN A 62 27.63 5.93 -5.78
CA ASN A 62 28.64 5.56 -6.76
C ASN A 62 29.20 6.82 -7.42
N TYR A 63 30.24 7.42 -6.83
CA TYR A 63 30.96 8.60 -7.34
C TYR A 63 31.60 8.46 -8.74
N ALA A 64 31.33 7.39 -9.49
CA ALA A 64 31.64 7.32 -10.91
C ALA A 64 30.74 8.30 -11.70
N ALA A 65 31.14 8.66 -12.91
CA ALA A 65 30.61 9.78 -13.71
C ALA A 65 29.10 9.74 -14.08
N ASP A 66 28.34 8.79 -13.55
CA ASP A 66 26.89 8.60 -13.75
C ASP A 66 26.09 8.92 -12.46
N SER A 67 26.61 9.76 -11.55
CA SER A 67 25.99 10.15 -10.28
C SER A 67 24.82 11.14 -10.45
N TYR A 68 23.83 10.82 -11.29
CA TYR A 68 22.74 11.73 -11.59
C TYR A 68 21.81 11.92 -10.36
N TYR A 69 21.74 10.95 -9.43
CA TYR A 69 21.07 11.06 -8.12
C TYR A 69 21.81 10.26 -7.03
N ASN A 70 22.47 10.95 -6.10
CA ASN A 70 23.12 10.33 -4.94
C ASN A 70 22.19 10.49 -3.73
N GLY A 71 21.75 9.38 -3.14
CA GLY A 71 21.01 9.47 -1.88
C GLY A 71 21.88 9.97 -0.72
N ASP A 72 21.26 10.74 0.16
CA ASP A 72 21.81 11.31 1.38
C ASP A 72 22.04 10.26 2.48
N ILE A 73 21.30 9.14 2.39
CA ILE A 73 21.33 8.04 3.35
C ILE A 73 21.66 6.73 2.64
N TYR A 74 22.62 5.99 3.20
CA TYR A 74 22.93 4.64 2.74
C TYR A 74 21.75 3.68 3.00
N PRO A 75 21.37 2.79 2.05
CA PRO A 75 20.14 1.98 2.16
C PRO A 75 20.19 0.85 3.20
N VAL A 76 21.28 0.74 3.95
CA VAL A 76 21.38 -0.16 5.10
C VAL A 76 21.61 0.69 6.35
N ILE A 77 20.51 1.07 6.99
CA ILE A 77 20.50 1.87 8.21
C ILE A 77 20.63 0.90 9.39
N ASN A 78 21.72 1.02 10.14
CA ASN A 78 21.99 0.11 11.26
C ASN A 78 22.40 0.84 12.53
N ASN A 79 21.71 0.56 13.64
CA ASN A 79 21.99 1.15 14.94
C ASN A 79 21.97 2.69 14.88
N ALA A 80 20.99 3.27 14.19
CA ALA A 80 20.82 4.72 14.04
C ALA A 80 19.48 5.18 14.64
N THR A 81 19.41 6.47 14.94
CA THR A 81 18.15 7.17 15.19
C THR A 81 17.94 8.16 14.06
N VAL A 82 16.82 8.08 13.34
CA VAL A 82 16.49 9.04 12.28
C VAL A 82 15.26 9.83 12.72
N ASN A 83 15.31 11.16 12.60
CA ASN A 83 14.15 12.02 12.79
C ASN A 83 13.78 12.66 11.46
N GLY A 84 12.56 12.41 11.00
CA GLY A 84 12.04 12.94 9.74
C GLY A 84 11.59 11.88 8.75
N VAL A 85 11.57 12.26 7.49
CA VAL A 85 11.01 11.48 6.38
C VAL A 85 12.15 10.87 5.57
N ILE A 86 12.21 9.55 5.48
CA ILE A 86 13.13 8.81 4.63
C ILE A 86 12.43 8.51 3.30
N SER A 87 12.97 9.01 2.19
CA SER A 87 12.38 8.76 0.87
C SER A 87 13.18 7.69 0.11
N THR A 88 12.49 6.64 -0.33
CA THR A 88 13.04 5.63 -1.24
C THR A 88 13.04 6.09 -2.68
N TYR A 89 12.63 7.33 -2.99
CA TYR A 89 12.53 7.84 -4.36
C TYR A 89 13.82 7.53 -5.12
N TYR A 90 14.99 8.03 -4.71
CA TYR A 90 16.25 7.79 -5.43
C TYR A 90 16.89 6.39 -5.28
N LEU A 91 16.24 5.44 -4.60
CA LEU A 91 16.79 4.10 -4.42
C LEU A 91 16.80 3.30 -5.73
N ASP A 92 15.76 3.47 -6.55
CA ASP A 92 15.70 3.03 -7.93
C ASP A 92 15.68 4.25 -8.86
N ASP A 93 16.82 4.58 -9.47
CA ASP A 93 17.01 5.80 -10.25
C ASP A 93 16.56 5.67 -11.72
N GLY A 94 16.09 4.48 -12.13
CA GLY A 94 15.61 4.23 -13.48
C GLY A 94 16.66 4.25 -14.59
N ILE A 95 17.94 4.36 -14.25
CA ILE A 95 19.01 4.40 -15.24
C ILE A 95 19.39 2.97 -15.62
N SER A 96 19.43 2.67 -16.92
CA SER A 96 19.75 1.34 -17.44
C SER A 96 21.08 0.73 -16.95
N THR A 97 22.01 1.57 -16.50
CA THR A 97 23.32 1.21 -15.97
C THR A 97 23.33 1.03 -14.45
N ASN A 98 22.26 1.40 -13.75
CA ASN A 98 22.11 1.18 -12.32
C ASN A 98 21.91 -0.32 -12.03
N THR A 99 22.87 -0.88 -11.30
CA THR A 99 22.88 -2.27 -10.83
C THR A 99 22.58 -2.40 -9.35
N ASN A 100 22.26 -1.28 -8.69
CA ASN A 100 21.90 -1.26 -7.29
C ASN A 100 20.59 -2.00 -7.06
N ALA A 101 20.42 -2.55 -5.87
CA ALA A 101 19.18 -3.19 -5.47
C ALA A 101 18.16 -2.11 -5.05
N ASN A 102 16.92 -2.25 -5.50
CA ASN A 102 15.77 -1.51 -4.97
C ASN A 102 15.41 -2.07 -3.57
N SER A 103 16.28 -1.83 -2.59
CA SER A 103 16.14 -2.40 -1.24
C SER A 103 16.60 -1.45 -0.14
N LEU A 104 15.77 -1.28 0.89
CA LEU A 104 16.06 -0.54 2.11
C LEU A 104 16.00 -1.50 3.31
N THR A 105 17.04 -1.48 4.14
CA THR A 105 17.11 -2.26 5.39
C THR A 105 17.28 -1.32 6.58
N ILE A 106 16.34 -1.41 7.52
CA ILE A 106 16.37 -0.76 8.83
C ILE A 106 16.66 -1.83 9.88
N LYS A 107 17.77 -1.70 10.59
CA LYS A 107 18.21 -2.69 11.56
C LYS A 107 18.65 -2.07 12.88
N ASN A 108 18.22 -2.62 14.01
CA ASN A 108 18.56 -2.12 15.34
C ASN A 108 18.36 -0.60 15.50
N SER A 109 17.41 -0.02 14.77
CA SER A 109 17.30 1.44 14.62
C SER A 109 15.94 1.93 15.08
N THR A 110 15.86 3.24 15.33
CA THR A 110 14.61 3.93 15.62
C THR A 110 14.42 5.03 14.60
N ILE A 111 13.31 4.99 13.87
CA ILE A 111 12.90 6.03 12.94
C ILE A 111 11.72 6.74 13.59
N HIS A 112 11.89 8.02 13.87
CA HIS A 112 10.84 8.93 14.29
C HIS A 112 10.38 9.67 13.03
N GLY A 113 9.27 9.24 12.44
CA GLY A 113 8.69 9.76 11.22
C GLY A 113 8.30 8.68 10.23
N MET A 114 8.64 8.90 8.97
CA MET A 114 8.05 8.16 7.85
C MET A 114 9.10 7.56 6.94
N ILE A 115 8.78 6.41 6.35
CA ILE A 115 9.40 5.93 5.11
C ILE A 115 8.39 6.15 3.99
N THR A 116 8.75 6.96 2.99
CA THR A 116 7.91 7.25 1.82
C THR A 116 8.60 6.84 0.52
N SER A 117 7.83 6.56 -0.54
CA SER A 117 8.37 6.51 -1.90
C SER A 117 8.22 7.83 -2.65
N GLU A 118 7.55 8.82 -2.06
CA GLU A 118 7.28 10.10 -2.68
C GLU A 118 8.55 10.94 -2.90
N CYS A 119 8.48 11.76 -3.94
CA CYS A 119 9.38 12.87 -4.16
C CYS A 119 9.14 13.99 -3.12
N MET A 120 10.17 14.37 -2.39
CA MET A 120 10.08 15.34 -1.29
C MET A 120 10.47 16.77 -1.67
N THR A 121 10.95 17.00 -2.89
CA THR A 121 11.47 18.29 -3.35
C THR A 121 11.03 18.59 -4.78
N THR A 122 11.04 19.84 -5.21
CA THR A 122 10.62 20.19 -6.58
C THR A 122 11.58 19.72 -7.68
N ASP A 123 12.76 19.22 -7.31
CA ASP A 123 13.87 18.93 -8.24
C ASP A 123 13.97 17.43 -8.59
N CYS A 124 12.91 16.67 -8.32
CA CYS A 124 12.83 15.27 -8.72
C CYS A 124 12.79 15.11 -10.24
N ALA A 125 13.41 14.04 -10.73
CA ALA A 125 13.50 13.78 -12.17
C ALA A 125 12.14 13.41 -12.76
N ASP A 126 11.66 14.18 -13.75
CA ASP A 126 10.44 13.90 -14.51
C ASP A 126 10.55 12.62 -15.39
N ASP A 127 11.76 12.19 -15.72
CA ASP A 127 12.03 11.13 -16.72
C ASP A 127 12.08 9.69 -16.14
N ARG A 128 11.50 9.44 -14.97
CA ARG A 128 11.43 8.08 -14.36
C ARG A 128 10.55 7.10 -15.13
N ALA A 129 9.83 7.57 -16.16
CA ALA A 129 8.91 6.83 -17.00
C ALA A 129 9.51 5.64 -17.81
N THR A 130 10.77 5.22 -17.57
CA THR A 130 11.38 4.12 -18.31
C THR A 130 11.60 2.88 -17.44
N GLY A 131 10.60 1.99 -17.37
CA GLY A 131 10.76 0.56 -17.06
C GLY A 131 11.16 0.14 -15.63
N TYR A 132 11.70 1.03 -14.81
CA TYR A 132 12.19 0.76 -13.47
C TYR A 132 11.23 1.15 -12.35
N VAL A 133 10.23 1.99 -12.64
CA VAL A 133 9.08 2.22 -11.74
C VAL A 133 8.38 0.88 -11.39
N TYR A 134 8.55 -0.14 -12.24
CA TYR A 134 8.05 -1.50 -12.06
C TYR A 134 8.92 -2.41 -11.15
N ASP A 135 10.09 -1.96 -10.69
CA ASP A 135 10.98 -2.78 -9.85
C ASP A 135 10.47 -2.73 -8.41
N ARG A 136 10.12 -3.89 -7.86
CA ARG A 136 9.56 -4.02 -6.50
C ARG A 136 10.58 -3.64 -5.41
N LEU A 137 10.16 -2.81 -4.47
CA LEU A 137 10.95 -2.44 -3.30
C LEU A 137 11.05 -3.63 -2.33
N THR A 138 12.26 -4.02 -1.95
CA THR A 138 12.49 -4.89 -0.78
C THR A 138 12.73 -4.04 0.47
N LEU A 139 11.75 -3.97 1.38
CA LEU A 139 11.86 -3.21 2.63
C LEU A 139 11.97 -4.17 3.83
N SER A 140 13.05 -4.07 4.60
CA SER A 140 13.28 -4.90 5.78
C SER A 140 13.38 -4.06 7.04
N VAL A 141 12.53 -4.35 8.02
CA VAL A 141 12.56 -3.79 9.38
C VAL A 141 12.92 -4.91 10.34
N ASP A 142 14.12 -4.86 10.91
CA ASP A 142 14.70 -5.91 11.75
C ASP A 142 15.10 -5.35 13.11
N ASN A 143 14.49 -5.82 14.20
CA ASN A 143 14.71 -5.35 15.56
C ASN A 143 14.73 -3.80 15.65
N SER A 144 13.74 -3.17 15.02
CA SER A 144 13.68 -1.71 14.86
C SER A 144 12.30 -1.17 15.17
N THR A 145 12.25 0.12 15.45
CA THR A 145 10.99 0.85 15.64
C THR A 145 10.88 1.91 14.55
N ILE A 146 9.73 1.95 13.87
CA ILE A 146 9.34 3.08 13.03
C ILE A 146 8.05 3.59 13.63
N ASP A 147 8.16 4.72 14.31
CA ASP A 147 7.01 5.45 14.83
C ASP A 147 6.79 6.68 13.96
N ASP A 148 5.55 7.12 13.90
CA ASP A 148 5.04 8.23 13.10
C ASP A 148 4.95 9.54 13.90
N ASN A 149 5.75 9.71 14.95
CA ASN A 149 5.63 10.90 15.81
C ASN A 149 6.34 12.16 15.25
N TYR A 150 6.99 12.07 14.09
CA TYR A 150 7.65 13.23 13.47
C TYR A 150 6.72 13.89 12.48
N GLU A 151 5.98 14.88 12.99
CA GLU A 151 4.89 15.54 12.29
C GLU A 151 5.29 16.90 11.70
N HIS A 152 6.32 17.53 12.30
CA HIS A 152 6.78 18.86 11.93
C HIS A 152 8.30 18.99 12.12
N TYR A 153 8.97 19.56 11.12
CA TYR A 153 10.25 20.22 11.32
C TYR A 153 10.01 21.67 11.71
N THR A 154 10.57 22.12 12.84
CA THR A 154 10.53 23.55 13.22
C THR A 154 11.94 24.06 13.41
N TYR A 155 12.32 25.04 12.60
CA TYR A 155 13.49 25.86 12.83
C TYR A 155 13.09 27.17 13.53
N ASN A 156 13.76 27.46 14.65
CA ASN A 156 13.65 28.73 15.35
C ASN A 156 15.05 29.18 15.76
N GLY A 157 15.62 30.07 14.96
CA GLY A 157 17.01 30.43 15.07
C GLY A 157 17.29 31.81 14.50
N THR A 158 18.37 31.89 13.74
CA THR A 158 18.74 33.11 13.05
C THR A 158 19.13 32.81 11.62
N TYR A 159 18.86 33.74 10.73
CA TYR A 159 19.44 33.77 9.39
C TYR A 159 20.09 35.14 9.18
N ASN A 160 21.36 35.15 8.79
CA ASN A 160 22.11 36.40 8.54
C ASN A 160 22.04 37.41 9.72
N ASN A 161 22.15 36.91 10.95
CA ASN A 161 22.05 37.68 12.21
C ASN A 161 20.67 38.32 12.50
N ALA A 162 19.61 37.93 11.79
CA ALA A 162 18.23 38.28 12.12
C ALA A 162 17.51 37.06 12.70
N ALA A 163 16.50 37.29 13.55
CA ALA A 163 15.63 36.20 14.01
C ALA A 163 14.89 35.61 12.80
N ASP A 164 14.83 34.28 12.75
CA ASP A 164 14.30 33.55 11.62
C ASP A 164 13.56 32.28 12.07
N THR A 165 12.53 31.90 11.32
CA THR A 165 11.72 30.73 11.63
C THR A 165 11.16 30.08 10.36
N HIS A 166 11.25 28.76 10.32
CA HIS A 166 10.70 27.94 9.25
C HIS A 166 10.00 26.72 9.84
N VAL A 167 8.95 26.26 9.15
CA VAL A 167 8.21 25.06 9.51
C VAL A 167 7.98 24.25 8.25
N VAL A 168 8.22 22.94 8.32
CA VAL A 168 7.79 21.97 7.32
C VAL A 168 6.87 20.98 8.02
N ASP A 169 5.63 20.92 7.55
CA ASP A 169 4.62 19.98 8.02
C ASP A 169 4.73 18.70 7.19
N VAL A 170 4.68 17.55 7.86
CA VAL A 170 4.76 16.22 7.22
C VAL A 170 3.69 15.24 7.75
N TYR A 171 2.82 15.69 8.66
CA TYR A 171 1.80 14.87 9.31
C TYR A 171 0.72 14.31 8.37
N ASP A 172 0.48 14.98 7.23
CA ASP A 172 -0.57 14.62 6.27
C ASP A 172 -0.02 13.76 5.11
N MET A 173 1.25 13.36 5.18
CA MET A 173 1.89 12.52 4.18
C MET A 173 1.51 11.03 4.29
N GLY A 174 0.83 10.63 5.37
CA GLY A 174 0.42 9.24 5.63
C GLY A 174 1.03 8.66 6.92
N THR A 175 1.13 7.33 6.98
CA THR A 175 1.58 6.59 8.17
C THR A 175 3.10 6.36 8.20
N ALA A 176 3.63 5.64 9.22
CA ALA A 176 5.06 5.35 9.35
C ALA A 176 5.71 4.72 8.10
N ILE A 177 4.97 3.94 7.32
CA ILE A 177 5.37 3.48 5.99
C ILE A 177 4.27 3.88 5.00
N THR A 178 4.58 4.67 3.99
CA THR A 178 3.63 5.11 2.95
C THR A 178 4.26 4.93 1.58
N LEU A 179 3.76 4.01 0.77
CA LEU A 179 4.40 3.64 -0.50
C LEU A 179 3.40 3.60 -1.65
N ASP A 180 3.76 4.18 -2.78
CA ASP A 180 3.04 4.16 -4.05
C ASP A 180 3.67 3.19 -5.09
N GLN A 181 4.61 2.34 -4.66
CA GLN A 181 5.26 1.32 -5.48
C GLN A 181 5.02 -0.08 -4.91
N GLU A 182 5.17 -1.11 -5.75
CA GLU A 182 5.11 -2.50 -5.29
C GLU A 182 6.16 -2.75 -4.19
N VAL A 183 5.79 -3.48 -3.13
CA VAL A 183 6.70 -3.77 -2.01
C VAL A 183 6.68 -5.22 -1.54
N ASP A 184 7.86 -5.75 -1.24
CA ASP A 184 8.08 -6.92 -0.38
C ASP A 184 8.60 -6.44 0.98
N LEU A 185 7.66 -6.19 1.91
CA LEU A 185 7.90 -5.69 3.26
C LEU A 185 8.04 -6.84 4.27
N SER A 186 9.13 -6.83 5.04
CA SER A 186 9.42 -7.79 6.11
C SER A 186 9.67 -7.06 7.43
N ILE A 187 8.83 -7.30 8.43
CA ILE A 187 8.93 -6.75 9.78
C ILE A 187 9.23 -7.89 10.75
N THR A 188 10.40 -7.89 11.37
CA THR A 188 10.93 -9.07 12.09
C THR A 188 11.66 -8.73 13.39
N ASN A 189 11.84 -9.75 14.24
CA ASN A 189 12.71 -9.73 15.42
C ASN A 189 12.34 -8.64 16.43
N ASN A 190 11.10 -8.63 16.93
CA ASN A 190 10.60 -7.65 17.88
C ASN A 190 10.64 -6.21 17.32
N SER A 191 10.27 -6.06 16.05
CA SER A 191 10.07 -4.75 15.44
C SER A 191 8.69 -4.18 15.76
N HIS A 192 8.59 -2.86 15.70
CA HIS A 192 7.36 -2.10 15.94
C HIS A 192 7.17 -1.07 14.82
N VAL A 193 6.02 -1.07 14.16
CA VAL A 193 5.69 -0.12 13.06
C VAL A 193 4.31 0.48 13.29
N ALA A 194 4.19 1.80 13.23
CA ALA A 194 2.95 2.56 13.41
C ALA A 194 2.27 2.91 12.08
N GLY A 195 1.47 1.97 11.57
CA GLY A 195 0.74 2.14 10.31
C GLY A 195 1.58 1.83 9.06
N ILE A 196 0.90 1.24 8.06
CA ILE A 196 1.43 0.92 6.75
C ILE A 196 0.37 1.30 5.71
N THR A 197 0.73 2.12 4.74
CA THR A 197 -0.15 2.56 3.66
C THR A 197 0.48 2.23 2.33
N LEU A 198 -0.21 1.43 1.53
CA LEU A 198 0.22 1.05 0.19
C LEU A 198 -0.82 1.54 -0.81
N THR A 199 -0.40 2.37 -1.76
CA THR A 199 -1.20 2.87 -2.87
C THR A 199 -0.66 2.34 -4.18
N GLN A 200 -1.52 2.17 -5.18
CA GLN A 200 -1.09 1.85 -6.52
C GLN A 200 -0.67 3.13 -7.26
N GLY A 201 0.63 3.41 -7.30
CA GLY A 201 1.17 4.64 -7.91
C GLY A 201 1.46 4.55 -9.42
N TYR A 202 1.31 3.38 -10.02
CA TYR A 202 1.47 3.19 -11.47
C TYR A 202 0.63 2.03 -11.99
N GLU A 203 0.54 1.95 -13.31
CA GLU A 203 -0.17 0.92 -14.05
C GLU A 203 0.67 0.34 -15.20
N TRP A 204 0.17 -0.75 -15.77
CA TRP A 204 0.56 -1.23 -17.08
C TRP A 204 -0.62 -1.03 -18.03
N GLU A 205 -0.48 -0.03 -18.91
CA GLU A 205 -1.51 0.28 -19.92
C GLU A 205 -1.94 -0.98 -20.66
N ASP A 206 -3.25 -1.16 -20.75
CA ASP A 206 -3.87 -2.24 -21.47
C ASP A 206 -3.55 -2.16 -22.98
N ILE A 207 -3.48 -3.32 -23.62
CA ILE A 207 -3.34 -3.39 -25.07
C ILE A 207 -4.67 -3.84 -25.65
N ASP A 208 -5.21 -3.02 -26.56
CA ASP A 208 -6.32 -3.40 -27.45
C ASP A 208 -6.03 -4.76 -28.11
N ASP A 209 -6.82 -5.77 -27.74
CA ASP A 209 -6.71 -7.13 -28.25
C ASP A 209 -8.08 -7.65 -28.70
N ASN A 210 -8.39 -7.38 -29.97
CA ASN A 210 -9.62 -7.87 -30.62
C ASN A 210 -9.66 -9.41 -30.77
N THR A 211 -8.65 -10.14 -30.28
CA THR A 211 -8.60 -11.60 -30.27
C THR A 211 -8.97 -12.24 -28.92
N VAL A 212 -9.14 -11.45 -27.84
CA VAL A 212 -9.79 -11.87 -26.57
C VAL A 212 -11.20 -11.27 -26.40
N SER A 213 -12.12 -11.95 -25.70
CA SER A 213 -13.55 -11.59 -25.65
C SER A 213 -13.79 -10.24 -24.98
N THR A 214 -12.95 -9.87 -24.03
CA THR A 214 -12.96 -8.61 -23.28
C THR A 214 -12.48 -7.40 -24.09
N GLY A 215 -11.87 -7.62 -25.27
CA GLY A 215 -11.34 -6.54 -26.12
C GLY A 215 -10.00 -5.94 -25.68
N VAL A 216 -9.57 -6.20 -24.45
CA VAL A 216 -8.28 -5.77 -23.86
C VAL A 216 -7.65 -6.92 -23.08
N ASN A 217 -6.33 -6.91 -22.93
CA ASN A 217 -5.57 -7.95 -22.22
C ASN A 217 -4.33 -7.39 -21.52
N SER A 218 -4.40 -7.26 -20.20
CA SER A 218 -3.22 -7.24 -19.33
C SER A 218 -3.18 -8.47 -18.43
N SER A 219 -1.99 -9.04 -18.30
CA SER A 219 -1.69 -10.12 -17.34
C SER A 219 -0.90 -9.62 -16.13
N GLU A 220 -0.63 -8.32 -16.08
CA GLU A 220 0.13 -7.72 -14.99
C GLU A 220 -0.78 -7.47 -13.78
N VAL A 221 -0.15 -7.44 -12.61
CA VAL A 221 -0.81 -7.25 -11.32
C VAL A 221 0.16 -6.45 -10.46
N PHE A 222 -0.30 -5.39 -9.83
CA PHE A 222 0.44 -4.62 -8.84
C PHE A 222 0.45 -5.39 -7.52
N ASN A 223 1.58 -6.01 -7.16
CA ASN A 223 1.63 -6.91 -6.01
C ASN A 223 2.36 -6.30 -4.81
N ASN A 224 1.76 -6.50 -3.64
CA ASN A 224 2.37 -6.17 -2.36
C ASN A 224 2.40 -7.39 -1.44
N THR A 225 3.51 -7.55 -0.70
CA THR A 225 3.65 -8.56 0.34
C THR A 225 4.09 -7.90 1.64
N ILE A 226 3.33 -8.11 2.72
CA ILE A 226 3.71 -7.73 4.08
C ILE A 226 3.87 -9.01 4.90
N THR A 227 5.07 -9.24 5.44
CA THR A 227 5.35 -10.34 6.37
C THR A 227 5.75 -9.78 7.72
N VAL A 228 4.96 -10.08 8.77
CA VAL A 228 5.20 -9.64 10.14
C VAL A 228 5.48 -10.85 11.02
N LYS A 229 6.71 -10.97 11.51
CA LYS A 229 7.14 -12.11 12.30
C LYS A 229 7.72 -11.70 13.65
N ASP A 230 7.22 -12.30 14.72
CA ASP A 230 7.68 -12.01 16.10
C ASP A 230 7.69 -10.50 16.38
N SER A 231 6.71 -9.75 15.84
CA SER A 231 6.72 -8.28 15.78
C SER A 231 5.31 -7.69 15.93
N THR A 232 5.21 -6.37 16.03
CA THR A 232 3.94 -5.65 16.20
C THR A 232 3.75 -4.58 15.14
N VAL A 233 2.55 -4.51 14.59
CA VAL A 233 2.08 -3.37 13.77
C VAL A 233 0.88 -2.74 14.49
N THR A 234 0.92 -1.42 14.68
CA THR A 234 -0.17 -0.64 15.29
C THR A 234 -0.80 0.28 14.27
N SER A 235 -1.88 0.97 14.66
CA SER A 235 -2.38 2.09 13.89
C SER A 235 -1.33 3.18 13.79
N GLY A 236 -1.33 3.89 12.66
CA GLY A 236 -0.62 5.14 12.50
C GLY A 236 -1.58 6.33 12.52
N SER A 237 -1.04 7.53 12.46
CA SER A 237 -1.75 8.80 12.39
C SER A 237 -1.78 9.30 10.95
N TRP A 238 -2.91 9.87 10.54
CA TRP A 238 -3.09 10.58 9.27
C TRP A 238 -3.31 12.08 9.47
N THR A 239 -3.34 12.50 10.73
CA THR A 239 -3.54 13.88 11.13
C THR A 239 -2.56 14.25 12.23
N ASP A 240 -2.27 15.53 12.38
CA ASP A 240 -1.36 16.05 13.40
C ASP A 240 -1.75 15.55 14.81
N GLU A 241 -0.89 14.71 15.39
CA GLU A 241 -1.03 14.14 16.74
C GLU A 241 -1.05 15.19 17.86
N GLY A 242 -0.49 16.38 17.61
CA GLY A 242 -0.51 17.50 18.54
C GLY A 242 -1.88 18.15 18.70
N THR A 243 -2.80 17.93 17.75
CA THR A 243 -4.12 18.57 17.72
C THR A 243 -5.28 17.56 17.68
N THR A 244 -5.28 16.64 16.71
CA THR A 244 -6.40 15.72 16.48
C THR A 244 -6.01 14.25 16.30
N GLY A 245 -4.76 13.96 15.94
CA GLY A 245 -4.26 12.60 15.71
C GLY A 245 -4.09 11.76 16.97
N TRP A 246 -3.87 10.46 16.80
CA TRP A 246 -3.77 9.49 17.89
C TRP A 246 -2.40 8.81 17.94
N PHE A 247 -1.77 8.84 19.12
CA PHE A 247 -0.49 8.19 19.36
C PHE A 247 -0.51 6.67 19.09
N GLY A 248 0.14 6.24 18.00
CA GLY A 248 0.40 4.84 17.67
C GLY A 248 1.21 4.07 18.74
N HIS A 249 1.79 4.76 19.72
CA HIS A 249 2.69 4.19 20.74
C HIS A 249 1.99 3.47 21.93
N THR A 250 0.67 3.61 22.13
CA THR A 250 0.12 3.22 23.45
C THR A 250 -0.16 1.72 23.64
N GLY A 251 0.08 0.87 22.65
CA GLY A 251 -0.33 -0.54 22.71
C GLY A 251 -1.83 -0.69 22.98
N ASN A 252 -2.61 0.34 22.63
CA ASN A 252 -4.06 0.32 22.51
C ASN A 252 -4.32 0.76 21.08
N ALA A 253 -5.18 0.05 20.34
CA ALA A 253 -5.74 0.71 19.18
C ALA A 253 -6.56 1.91 19.67
N SER A 254 -6.74 2.88 18.77
CA SER A 254 -7.59 4.06 18.89
C SER A 254 -8.91 3.87 19.66
N ASN A 255 -9.65 4.96 19.84
CA ASN A 255 -11.02 4.88 20.30
C ASN A 255 -11.85 4.04 19.31
N TYR A 256 -12.12 2.76 19.64
CA TYR A 256 -12.98 1.82 18.93
C TYR A 256 -14.44 2.30 18.84
N SER A 257 -14.64 3.46 18.24
CA SER A 257 -15.90 4.02 17.84
C SER A 257 -16.40 3.22 16.65
N ASN A 258 -17.73 3.10 16.50
CA ASN A 258 -18.32 2.40 15.36
C ASN A 258 -18.22 3.19 14.04
N THR A 259 -17.29 4.15 13.94
CA THR A 259 -17.05 4.99 12.77
C THR A 259 -15.67 4.72 12.18
N LEU A 260 -15.55 4.84 10.86
CA LEU A 260 -14.28 4.91 10.16
C LEU A 260 -13.52 6.14 10.64
N THR A 261 -12.29 5.94 11.09
CA THR A 261 -11.37 6.99 11.56
C THR A 261 -10.00 6.63 11.00
N ALA A 262 -9.36 7.56 10.30
CA ALA A 262 -8.09 7.30 9.62
C ALA A 262 -7.00 6.85 10.62
N ASP A 263 -7.00 7.41 11.83
CA ASP A 263 -6.01 7.11 12.88
C ASP A 263 -6.20 5.73 13.55
N ASP A 264 -7.19 4.94 13.09
CA ASP A 264 -7.39 3.55 13.52
C ASP A 264 -6.66 2.58 12.60
N VAL A 265 -6.20 3.05 11.44
CA VAL A 265 -5.71 2.19 10.36
C VAL A 265 -4.29 1.75 10.66
N ALA A 266 -4.10 0.44 10.76
CA ALA A 266 -2.81 -0.19 10.89
C ALA A 266 -2.22 -0.60 9.53
N ILE A 267 -3.09 -1.04 8.59
CA ILE A 267 -2.68 -1.39 7.24
C ILE A 267 -3.74 -0.89 6.26
N ALA A 268 -3.35 -0.09 5.27
CA ALA A 268 -4.17 0.29 4.13
C ALA A 268 -3.56 -0.25 2.84
N ALA A 269 -4.41 -0.81 1.98
CA ALA A 269 -4.11 -1.09 0.58
C ALA A 269 -5.16 -0.38 -0.28
N ILE A 270 -4.72 0.53 -1.16
CA ILE A 270 -5.59 1.40 -1.95
C ILE A 270 -5.27 1.21 -3.43
N ALA A 271 -6.13 0.47 -4.11
CA ALA A 271 -6.08 0.33 -5.57
C ALA A 271 -6.47 1.65 -6.24
N ASN A 272 -5.87 1.95 -7.38
CA ASN A 272 -6.08 3.20 -8.08
C ASN A 272 -7.21 3.01 -9.11
N PRO A 273 -8.30 3.80 -9.07
CA PRO A 273 -9.46 3.64 -9.95
C PRO A 273 -9.16 4.00 -11.40
N TYR A 274 -8.01 4.61 -11.66
CA TYR A 274 -7.52 4.93 -12.98
C TYR A 274 -6.46 3.94 -13.47
N ALA A 275 -6.16 2.88 -12.71
CA ALA A 275 -5.20 1.89 -13.16
C ALA A 275 -5.90 0.83 -14.02
N ASP A 276 -5.25 0.46 -15.11
CA ASP A 276 -5.64 -0.64 -15.98
C ASP A 276 -5.45 -2.04 -15.37
N ASN A 277 -4.93 -2.18 -14.14
CA ASN A 277 -4.66 -3.51 -13.58
C ASN A 277 -4.88 -3.63 -12.08
N ALA A 278 -5.42 -4.78 -11.70
CA ALA A 278 -5.46 -5.32 -10.33
C ALA A 278 -4.28 -4.95 -9.43
N MET A 279 -4.61 -4.52 -8.22
CA MET A 279 -3.76 -4.53 -7.04
C MET A 279 -4.02 -5.77 -6.18
N GLN A 280 -3.00 -6.58 -5.91
CA GLN A 280 -3.09 -7.73 -5.01
C GLN A 280 -2.11 -7.61 -3.84
N THR A 281 -2.64 -7.56 -2.63
CA THR A 281 -1.89 -7.39 -1.39
C THR A 281 -2.04 -8.62 -0.50
N THR A 282 -0.90 -9.19 -0.07
CA THR A 282 -0.86 -10.30 0.89
C THR A 282 -0.23 -9.84 2.19
N VAL A 283 -0.92 -10.05 3.32
CA VAL A 283 -0.43 -9.80 4.67
C VAL A 283 -0.33 -11.12 5.43
N THR A 284 0.83 -11.43 5.96
CA THR A 284 1.06 -12.62 6.79
C THR A 284 1.64 -12.25 8.15
N LEU A 285 0.91 -12.59 9.21
CA LEU A 285 1.36 -12.48 10.59
C LEU A 285 1.75 -13.86 11.13
N ASP A 286 2.93 -13.96 11.72
CA ASP A 286 3.47 -15.18 12.33
C ASP A 286 4.01 -14.89 13.73
N ASN A 287 3.33 -15.41 14.76
CA ASN A 287 3.59 -15.09 16.18
C ASN A 287 3.69 -13.56 16.43
N SER A 288 2.76 -12.81 15.84
CA SER A 288 2.80 -11.34 15.78
C SER A 288 1.48 -10.71 16.25
N THR A 289 1.50 -9.41 16.54
CA THR A 289 0.31 -8.64 16.92
C THR A 289 0.01 -7.54 15.91
N LEU A 290 -1.26 -7.44 15.49
CA LEU A 290 -1.81 -6.35 14.70
C LEU A 290 -2.83 -5.60 15.55
N MET A 291 -2.67 -4.28 15.70
CA MET A 291 -3.54 -3.45 16.51
C MET A 291 -4.04 -2.28 15.68
N GLY A 292 -5.30 -2.34 15.24
CA GLY A 292 -5.88 -1.36 14.33
C GLY A 292 -6.60 -2.01 13.17
N ASP A 293 -7.30 -1.18 12.40
CA ASP A 293 -8.10 -1.57 11.27
C ASP A 293 -7.22 -1.92 10.06
N VAL A 294 -7.69 -2.86 9.25
CA VAL A 294 -7.13 -3.15 7.94
C VAL A 294 -8.12 -2.63 6.91
N VAL A 295 -7.69 -1.66 6.11
CA VAL A 295 -8.50 -1.01 5.09
C VAL A 295 -8.06 -1.51 3.71
N PHE A 296 -9.04 -1.85 2.89
CA PHE A 296 -8.84 -2.23 1.51
C PHE A 296 -9.80 -1.41 0.64
N SER A 297 -9.24 -0.54 -0.20
CA SER A 297 -10.00 0.25 -1.18
C SER A 297 -9.86 -0.36 -2.56
N SER A 298 -10.98 -0.58 -3.24
CA SER A 298 -11.02 -1.04 -4.61
C SER A 298 -12.23 -0.46 -5.34
N ASN A 299 -11.96 0.08 -6.52
CA ASN A 299 -12.94 0.42 -7.56
C ASN A 299 -12.70 -0.55 -8.71
N PHE A 300 -13.62 -0.62 -9.67
CA PHE A 300 -13.34 -1.34 -10.90
C PHE A 300 -12.16 -0.68 -11.62
N ASP A 301 -11.28 -1.50 -12.19
CA ASP A 301 -10.12 -1.04 -12.96
C ASP A 301 -10.57 -0.22 -14.18
N GLU A 302 -9.64 0.56 -14.73
CA GLU A 302 -9.87 1.22 -16.01
C GLU A 302 -10.25 0.16 -17.08
N ASN A 303 -11.15 0.54 -17.99
CA ASN A 303 -11.73 -0.34 -19.02
C ASN A 303 -12.67 -1.45 -18.54
N PHE A 304 -13.06 -1.47 -17.26
CA PHE A 304 -14.23 -2.21 -16.83
C PHE A 304 -15.54 -1.42 -17.01
N PHE A 305 -16.58 -2.12 -17.46
CA PHE A 305 -17.89 -1.55 -17.73
C PHE A 305 -18.96 -2.26 -16.89
N PRO A 306 -19.35 -1.69 -15.73
CA PRO A 306 -20.30 -2.33 -14.81
C PRO A 306 -21.66 -2.60 -15.45
N GLN A 307 -22.08 -1.80 -16.43
CA GLN A 307 -23.35 -1.98 -17.17
C GLN A 307 -23.16 -2.66 -18.53
N GLY A 308 -21.95 -3.11 -18.82
CA GLY A 308 -21.52 -3.64 -20.09
C GLY A 308 -21.24 -2.57 -21.15
N ALA A 309 -20.44 -2.93 -22.13
CA ALA A 309 -20.18 -2.20 -23.35
C ALA A 309 -20.38 -3.10 -24.58
N ASN A 310 -20.55 -2.49 -25.76
CA ASN A 310 -20.44 -3.20 -27.02
C ASN A 310 -18.96 -3.51 -27.29
N SER A 311 -18.63 -4.77 -27.54
CA SER A 311 -17.26 -5.19 -27.75
C SER A 311 -16.66 -4.53 -28.98
N TYR A 312 -15.36 -4.28 -28.94
CA TYR A 312 -14.59 -3.78 -30.09
C TYR A 312 -14.52 -4.77 -31.27
N ARG A 313 -15.10 -5.96 -31.13
CA ARG A 313 -15.04 -7.06 -32.12
C ARG A 313 -16.09 -6.95 -33.20
N ASP A 314 -17.22 -6.36 -32.88
CA ASP A 314 -18.26 -6.15 -33.87
C ASP A 314 -18.93 -4.77 -33.71
N ALA A 315 -19.82 -4.48 -34.65
CA ALA A 315 -20.47 -3.19 -34.76
C ALA A 315 -21.98 -3.37 -34.81
N ASP A 316 -22.50 -4.43 -34.18
CA ASP A 316 -23.93 -4.68 -34.15
C ASP A 316 -24.66 -3.71 -33.20
N GLY A 317 -23.93 -3.14 -32.24
CA GLY A 317 -24.41 -2.13 -31.30
C GLY A 317 -25.05 -2.74 -30.06
N ASP A 318 -25.02 -4.07 -29.90
CA ASP A 318 -25.49 -4.77 -28.73
C ASP A 318 -24.40 -4.79 -27.64
N VAL A 319 -24.82 -4.85 -26.37
CA VAL A 319 -23.90 -4.89 -25.23
C VAL A 319 -23.57 -6.35 -24.94
N ASP A 320 -22.29 -6.72 -25.04
CA ASP A 320 -21.85 -8.13 -25.01
C ASP A 320 -20.61 -8.39 -24.12
N THR A 321 -19.98 -7.37 -23.54
CA THR A 321 -18.83 -7.51 -22.62
C THR A 321 -18.91 -6.58 -21.43
N ASN A 322 -18.40 -7.02 -20.27
CA ASN A 322 -18.13 -6.16 -19.12
C ASN A 322 -16.75 -5.50 -19.18
N GLY A 323 -15.98 -5.69 -20.26
CA GLY A 323 -14.59 -5.26 -20.33
C GLY A 323 -13.68 -6.21 -19.55
N TRP A 324 -12.52 -5.70 -19.13
CA TRP A 324 -11.57 -6.44 -18.32
C TRP A 324 -11.53 -5.82 -16.93
N ASP A 325 -11.49 -6.68 -15.90
CA ASP A 325 -11.17 -6.28 -14.54
C ASP A 325 -10.33 -7.40 -13.95
N GLY A 326 -9.11 -7.05 -13.57
CA GLY A 326 -8.29 -7.92 -12.76
C GLY A 326 -8.72 -7.69 -11.32
N THR A 327 -9.48 -8.63 -10.74
CA THR A 327 -10.04 -8.40 -9.40
C THR A 327 -8.95 -8.02 -8.39
N ASP A 328 -9.09 -6.83 -7.80
CA ASP A 328 -8.25 -6.39 -6.70
C ASP A 328 -8.39 -7.36 -5.52
N ARG A 329 -7.35 -7.48 -4.70
CA ARG A 329 -7.38 -8.44 -3.60
C ARG A 329 -6.57 -8.04 -2.39
N MET A 330 -7.14 -8.29 -1.20
CA MET A 330 -6.45 -8.23 0.08
C MET A 330 -6.57 -9.58 0.78
N ASP A 331 -5.46 -10.29 0.98
CA ASP A 331 -5.40 -11.55 1.71
C ASP A 331 -4.64 -11.39 3.03
N VAL A 332 -5.35 -11.50 4.16
CA VAL A 332 -4.76 -11.43 5.50
C VAL A 332 -4.72 -12.81 6.14
N THR A 333 -3.52 -13.25 6.54
CA THR A 333 -3.32 -14.54 7.20
C THR A 333 -2.66 -14.38 8.56
N LEU A 334 -3.28 -14.92 9.61
CA LEU A 334 -2.73 -14.99 10.96
C LEU A 334 -2.29 -16.44 11.26
N ASN A 335 -1.03 -16.60 11.66
CA ASN A 335 -0.43 -17.91 11.99
C ASN A 335 0.18 -17.92 13.39
N ASN A 336 0.29 -19.13 13.94
CA ASN A 336 1.10 -19.45 15.12
C ASN A 336 0.82 -18.55 16.34
N GLY A 337 -0.46 -18.41 16.68
CA GLY A 337 -0.88 -17.62 17.84
C GLY A 337 -0.84 -16.11 17.62
N SER A 338 -0.80 -15.65 16.37
CA SER A 338 -0.91 -14.22 16.06
C SER A 338 -2.24 -13.66 16.53
N LYS A 339 -2.25 -12.38 16.88
CA LYS A 339 -3.44 -11.68 17.37
C LYS A 339 -3.70 -10.43 16.55
N TRP A 340 -4.95 -10.24 16.12
CA TRP A 340 -5.43 -9.00 15.52
C TRP A 340 -6.55 -8.40 16.38
N VAL A 341 -6.43 -7.12 16.73
CA VAL A 341 -7.51 -6.35 17.37
C VAL A 341 -7.84 -5.16 16.48
N GLY A 342 -8.98 -5.21 15.78
CA GLY A 342 -9.34 -4.22 14.77
C GLY A 342 -10.45 -4.71 13.83
N ALA A 343 -10.82 -3.91 12.84
CA ALA A 343 -11.83 -4.24 11.84
C ALA A 343 -11.25 -4.43 10.43
N ALA A 344 -11.91 -5.26 9.63
CA ALA A 344 -11.61 -5.46 8.21
C ALA A 344 -12.55 -4.58 7.37
N MET A 345 -12.03 -3.55 6.71
CA MET A 345 -12.85 -2.51 6.10
C MET A 345 -12.64 -2.49 4.59
N SER A 346 -13.58 -3.08 3.85
CA SER A 346 -13.69 -2.88 2.41
C SER A 346 -14.35 -1.53 2.12
N VAL A 347 -13.72 -0.74 1.26
CA VAL A 347 -14.22 0.56 0.79
C VAL A 347 -13.95 0.72 -0.71
N HIS A 348 -14.51 1.76 -1.30
CA HIS A 348 -14.15 2.24 -2.64
C HIS A 348 -14.11 3.76 -2.61
N MET A 349 -13.35 4.35 -3.51
CA MET A 349 -13.35 5.80 -3.70
C MET A 349 -14.62 6.24 -4.40
N VAL A 350 -15.13 7.41 -4.02
CA VAL A 350 -16.28 8.05 -4.66
C VAL A 350 -15.94 9.47 -5.07
N ASP A 351 -16.49 9.88 -6.21
CA ASP A 351 -16.56 11.27 -6.65
C ASP A 351 -17.87 11.84 -6.09
N GLU A 352 -17.80 12.56 -4.96
CA GLU A 352 -18.98 13.02 -4.22
C GLU A 352 -19.73 14.14 -4.96
N ASP A 353 -19.03 14.94 -5.77
CA ASP A 353 -19.59 16.13 -6.45
C ASP A 353 -19.75 16.00 -7.97
N GLY A 354 -19.23 14.93 -8.56
CA GLY A 354 -19.36 14.54 -9.96
C GLY A 354 -18.41 15.28 -10.90
N ASP A 355 -17.29 15.80 -10.41
CA ASP A 355 -16.32 16.57 -11.21
C ASP A 355 -15.26 15.70 -11.93
N GLY A 356 -15.28 14.39 -11.69
CA GLY A 356 -14.31 13.44 -12.20
C GLY A 356 -13.08 13.29 -11.31
N SER A 357 -13.09 13.82 -10.09
CA SER A 357 -12.08 13.61 -9.06
C SER A 357 -12.66 12.78 -7.92
N TYR A 358 -11.91 11.77 -7.50
CA TYR A 358 -12.28 10.99 -6.32
C TYR A 358 -11.87 11.76 -5.06
N ASP A 359 -12.85 12.17 -4.26
CA ASP A 359 -12.66 13.04 -3.08
C ASP A 359 -13.27 12.45 -1.79
N GLY A 360 -13.85 11.26 -1.86
CA GLY A 360 -14.43 10.55 -0.72
C GLY A 360 -14.24 9.04 -0.75
N TYR A 361 -14.70 8.39 0.32
CA TYR A 361 -14.75 6.93 0.44
C TYR A 361 -16.14 6.46 0.87
N ALA A 362 -16.60 5.38 0.26
CA ALA A 362 -17.84 4.69 0.63
C ALA A 362 -17.58 3.25 1.05
N VAL A 363 -18.49 2.70 1.87
CA VAL A 363 -18.39 1.35 2.44
C VAL A 363 -18.69 0.27 1.40
N GLY A 364 -17.89 -0.79 1.39
CA GLY A 364 -17.92 -1.88 0.40
C GLY A 364 -17.06 -1.56 -0.83
N THR A 365 -16.65 -2.58 -1.57
CA THR A 365 -16.05 -2.40 -2.92
C THR A 365 -17.17 -2.21 -3.96
N GLU A 366 -16.82 -1.73 -5.16
CA GLU A 366 -17.78 -1.63 -6.25
C GLU A 366 -18.30 -3.01 -6.66
N ALA A 367 -19.52 -3.07 -7.18
CA ALA A 367 -20.14 -4.33 -7.56
C ALA A 367 -21.09 -4.19 -8.75
N THR A 368 -21.14 -5.21 -9.61
CA THR A 368 -22.13 -5.34 -10.68
C THR A 368 -22.88 -6.66 -10.65
N ALA A 369 -24.17 -6.56 -10.97
CA ALA A 369 -25.09 -7.67 -11.18
C ALA A 369 -25.32 -7.96 -12.67
N THR A 370 -24.75 -7.15 -13.58
CA THR A 370 -24.86 -7.29 -15.03
C THR A 370 -23.66 -8.10 -15.51
N LEU A 371 -23.78 -9.43 -15.49
CA LEU A 371 -22.68 -10.35 -15.80
C LEU A 371 -22.88 -10.92 -17.22
N LEU A 372 -22.09 -10.43 -18.18
CA LEU A 372 -22.16 -10.82 -19.59
C LEU A 372 -21.13 -11.91 -19.91
N ASP A 373 -19.87 -11.61 -19.64
CA ASP A 373 -18.72 -12.48 -19.93
C ASP A 373 -17.80 -12.70 -18.72
N ILE A 374 -18.10 -12.09 -17.58
CA ILE A 374 -17.40 -12.28 -16.31
C ILE A 374 -18.15 -13.21 -15.37
N ALA A 375 -17.40 -14.02 -14.62
CA ALA A 375 -17.96 -14.90 -13.60
C ALA A 375 -18.10 -14.15 -12.28
N ALA A 376 -19.23 -14.31 -11.60
CA ALA A 376 -19.42 -13.76 -10.26
C ALA A 376 -18.35 -14.25 -9.28
N ASN A 377 -17.85 -13.33 -8.46
CA ASN A 377 -16.83 -13.60 -7.44
C ASN A 377 -17.36 -13.41 -6.02
N SER A 378 -18.58 -12.87 -5.85
CA SER A 378 -19.18 -12.60 -4.54
C SER A 378 -20.69 -12.92 -4.47
N LEU A 379 -21.24 -13.07 -3.26
CA LEU A 379 -22.66 -13.20 -2.94
C LEU A 379 -23.29 -11.90 -2.38
N TRP A 380 -22.49 -10.85 -2.23
CA TRP A 380 -22.83 -9.56 -1.62
C TRP A 380 -22.31 -8.41 -2.51
N PRO A 381 -22.91 -7.20 -2.54
CA PRO A 381 -24.01 -6.66 -1.74
C PRO A 381 -25.43 -6.92 -2.26
N SER A 382 -25.57 -7.37 -3.50
CA SER A 382 -26.86 -7.37 -4.19
C SER A 382 -27.20 -8.72 -4.83
N SER A 383 -28.37 -8.80 -5.47
CA SER A 383 -28.80 -9.98 -6.22
C SER A 383 -28.67 -9.73 -7.71
N THR A 384 -28.26 -10.75 -8.49
CA THR A 384 -28.09 -10.69 -9.94
C THR A 384 -29.42 -10.44 -10.64
N VAL A 385 -29.46 -9.53 -11.61
CA VAL A 385 -30.63 -9.26 -12.45
C VAL A 385 -30.43 -9.81 -13.86
N GLY A 386 -31.50 -10.33 -14.46
CA GLY A 386 -31.45 -10.88 -15.80
C GLY A 386 -31.19 -9.79 -16.85
N VAL A 387 -30.31 -10.09 -17.79
CA VAL A 387 -30.17 -9.36 -19.06
C VAL A 387 -31.12 -10.02 -20.06
N ASP A 388 -31.90 -9.23 -20.79
CA ASP A 388 -32.94 -9.75 -21.70
C ASP A 388 -32.33 -10.66 -22.77
N ASN A 389 -32.80 -11.91 -22.85
CA ASN A 389 -32.39 -12.86 -23.86
C ASN A 389 -33.54 -13.09 -24.85
N ILE A 390 -33.33 -12.68 -26.11
CA ILE A 390 -34.32 -12.86 -27.18
C ILE A 390 -34.73 -14.32 -27.45
N ASN A 391 -34.02 -15.29 -26.88
CA ASN A 391 -34.30 -16.72 -27.01
C ASN A 391 -35.12 -17.30 -25.84
N THR A 392 -35.37 -16.55 -24.77
CA THR A 392 -36.23 -16.97 -23.67
C THR A 392 -37.67 -16.51 -23.92
N GLN A 393 -38.62 -17.20 -23.28
CA GLN A 393 -40.05 -17.00 -23.56
C GLN A 393 -40.65 -15.82 -22.76
N TYR A 394 -39.84 -15.18 -21.90
CA TYR A 394 -40.21 -14.10 -21.00
C TYR A 394 -39.10 -13.06 -20.97
N ASP A 395 -39.46 -11.78 -20.85
CA ASP A 395 -38.52 -10.68 -20.62
C ASP A 395 -37.83 -10.89 -19.27
N GLU A 396 -36.51 -11.06 -19.30
CA GLU A 396 -35.68 -11.28 -18.11
C GLU A 396 -35.11 -9.96 -17.56
N ASN A 397 -35.30 -8.85 -18.28
CA ASN A 397 -34.80 -7.54 -17.92
C ASN A 397 -35.37 -7.08 -16.57
N GLY A 398 -34.47 -6.80 -15.62
CA GLY A 398 -34.85 -6.31 -14.29
C GLY A 398 -35.49 -7.35 -13.35
N HIS A 399 -35.50 -8.63 -13.73
CA HIS A 399 -35.91 -9.73 -12.84
C HIS A 399 -34.70 -10.29 -12.08
N ILE A 400 -34.87 -10.63 -10.80
CA ILE A 400 -33.82 -11.31 -10.01
C ILE A 400 -33.65 -12.74 -10.54
N VAL A 401 -32.44 -13.06 -11.04
CA VAL A 401 -32.09 -14.36 -11.62
C VAL A 401 -30.99 -15.09 -10.84
N GLY A 402 -30.35 -14.41 -9.89
CA GLY A 402 -29.30 -14.97 -9.05
C GLY A 402 -29.04 -14.11 -7.83
N ASN A 403 -28.10 -14.54 -6.99
CA ASN A 403 -27.62 -13.82 -5.82
C ASN A 403 -26.09 -13.61 -5.85
N GLU A 404 -25.49 -13.84 -7.02
CA GLU A 404 -24.06 -13.83 -7.25
C GLU A 404 -23.70 -12.58 -8.07
N VAL A 405 -22.80 -11.77 -7.57
CA VAL A 405 -22.36 -10.52 -8.19
C VAL A 405 -20.87 -10.56 -8.43
N TYR A 406 -20.39 -9.63 -9.24
CA TYR A 406 -18.97 -9.39 -9.40
C TYR A 406 -18.59 -8.11 -8.65
N GLN A 407 -17.68 -8.23 -7.68
CA GLN A 407 -17.09 -7.12 -6.94
C GLN A 407 -15.71 -6.77 -7.52
N SER A 408 -15.36 -5.48 -7.50
CA SER A 408 -14.05 -4.99 -7.97
C SER A 408 -12.90 -5.53 -7.12
N GLY A 409 -13.15 -5.73 -5.82
CA GLY A 409 -12.13 -6.19 -4.89
C GLY A 409 -12.63 -7.22 -3.89
N LEU A 410 -11.75 -8.17 -3.56
CA LEU A 410 -11.97 -9.24 -2.58
C LEU A 410 -11.05 -9.13 -1.36
N PHE A 411 -11.63 -9.08 -0.17
CA PHE A 411 -10.92 -9.09 1.11
C PHE A 411 -11.10 -10.43 1.83
N ASN A 412 -10.05 -11.24 1.91
CA ASN A 412 -10.07 -12.54 2.58
C ASN A 412 -9.25 -12.55 3.88
N VAL A 413 -9.75 -13.27 4.88
CA VAL A 413 -9.09 -13.45 6.17
C VAL A 413 -8.96 -14.93 6.51
N THR A 414 -7.75 -15.37 6.86
CA THR A 414 -7.45 -16.74 7.28
C THR A 414 -6.76 -16.75 8.65
N LEU A 415 -7.27 -17.55 9.58
CA LEU A 415 -6.68 -17.75 10.91
C LEU A 415 -6.23 -19.20 11.11
N ASN A 416 -4.97 -19.40 11.48
CA ASN A 416 -4.36 -20.71 11.71
C ASN A 416 -3.58 -20.75 13.04
N GLY A 417 -3.32 -21.97 13.52
CA GLY A 417 -2.36 -22.22 14.61
C GLY A 417 -2.72 -21.57 15.94
N GLY A 418 -4.01 -21.53 16.30
CA GLY A 418 -4.47 -20.91 17.55
C GLY A 418 -4.44 -19.39 17.55
N SER A 419 -4.51 -18.77 16.36
CA SER A 419 -4.56 -17.30 16.22
C SER A 419 -5.92 -16.73 16.64
N GLU A 420 -5.95 -15.45 16.94
CA GLU A 420 -7.13 -14.75 17.44
C GLU A 420 -7.38 -13.44 16.66
N TRP A 421 -8.63 -13.19 16.29
CA TRP A 421 -9.08 -11.90 15.81
C TRP A 421 -10.21 -11.36 16.70
N ASP A 422 -9.97 -10.23 17.35
CA ASP A 422 -10.93 -9.48 18.12
C ASP A 422 -11.47 -8.31 17.27
N THR A 423 -12.67 -8.48 16.72
CA THR A 423 -13.31 -7.44 15.91
C THR A 423 -13.79 -6.29 16.79
N THR A 424 -13.59 -5.07 16.32
CA THR A 424 -13.89 -3.85 17.09
C THR A 424 -14.95 -2.96 16.45
N LYS A 425 -15.15 -3.10 15.13
CA LYS A 425 -16.17 -2.39 14.34
C LYS A 425 -16.83 -3.34 13.33
N SER A 426 -17.69 -2.80 12.47
CA SER A 426 -18.20 -3.55 11.33
C SER A 426 -17.07 -3.97 10.40
N SER A 427 -16.99 -5.26 10.13
CA SER A 427 -16.03 -5.88 9.22
C SER A 427 -16.76 -6.45 8.00
N LEU A 428 -16.29 -6.08 6.82
CA LEU A 428 -16.78 -6.53 5.53
C LEU A 428 -15.64 -7.26 4.84
N ILE A 429 -15.82 -8.55 4.64
CA ILE A 429 -14.86 -9.43 3.98
C ILE A 429 -15.61 -10.35 3.04
N ASP A 430 -14.88 -11.02 2.17
CA ASP A 430 -15.39 -12.01 1.23
C ASP A 430 -15.22 -13.38 1.87
N THR A 431 -13.99 -13.86 2.04
CA THR A 431 -13.76 -15.18 2.64
C THR A 431 -13.26 -15.09 4.07
N LEU A 432 -13.86 -15.88 4.97
CA LEU A 432 -13.33 -16.14 6.31
C LEU A 432 -12.99 -17.62 6.50
N SER A 433 -11.72 -17.93 6.75
CA SER A 433 -11.26 -19.27 7.08
C SER A 433 -10.69 -19.34 8.50
N ILE A 434 -11.27 -20.20 9.36
CA ILE A 434 -10.84 -20.37 10.76
C ILE A 434 -10.41 -21.82 10.98
N ASN A 435 -9.11 -22.03 11.20
CA ASN A 435 -8.50 -23.36 11.28
C ASN A 435 -7.72 -23.57 12.57
N SER A 436 -7.40 -24.83 12.88
CA SER A 436 -6.36 -25.22 13.85
C SER A 436 -6.51 -24.59 15.24
N GLY A 437 -7.74 -24.52 15.76
CA GLY A 437 -8.04 -23.98 17.10
C GLY A 437 -8.02 -22.45 17.20
N SER A 438 -7.98 -21.75 16.06
CA SER A 438 -8.09 -20.29 16.02
C SER A 438 -9.52 -19.83 16.30
N GLN A 439 -9.69 -18.55 16.64
CA GLN A 439 -10.99 -17.97 16.97
C GLN A 439 -11.16 -16.54 16.47
N VAL A 440 -12.41 -16.16 16.23
CA VAL A 440 -12.82 -14.79 15.95
C VAL A 440 -13.83 -14.38 17.02
N ASN A 441 -13.56 -13.29 17.72
CA ASN A 441 -14.42 -12.71 18.73
C ASN A 441 -15.16 -11.50 18.15
N VAL A 442 -16.49 -11.60 18.16
CA VAL A 442 -17.40 -10.55 17.67
C VAL A 442 -18.18 -10.01 18.85
N ALA A 443 -17.72 -8.90 19.43
CA ALA A 443 -18.31 -8.27 20.61
C ALA A 443 -18.66 -6.81 20.31
N ASP A 444 -19.95 -6.47 20.40
CA ASP A 444 -20.49 -5.15 20.06
C ASP A 444 -20.10 -4.63 18.65
N SER A 445 -19.77 -5.56 17.74
CA SER A 445 -19.32 -5.36 16.36
C SER A 445 -20.18 -6.18 15.37
N ARG A 446 -19.89 -6.10 14.07
CA ARG A 446 -20.54 -6.89 13.01
C ARG A 446 -19.48 -7.50 12.10
N LEU A 447 -19.68 -8.73 11.65
CA LEU A 447 -18.82 -9.39 10.66
C LEU A 447 -19.71 -9.95 9.54
N ILE A 448 -19.46 -9.52 8.31
CA ILE A 448 -20.13 -10.03 7.10
C ILE A 448 -19.06 -10.70 6.24
N SER A 449 -19.37 -11.90 5.76
CA SER A 449 -18.53 -12.68 4.86
C SER A 449 -19.40 -13.45 3.89
N ASP A 450 -18.89 -13.71 2.70
CA ASP A 450 -19.44 -14.70 1.79
C ASP A 450 -19.29 -16.10 2.41
N TRP A 451 -20.42 -16.64 2.85
CA TRP A 451 -20.46 -18.01 3.34
C TRP A 451 -20.82 -18.95 2.21
N ARG A 452 -19.80 -19.60 1.64
CA ARG A 452 -19.98 -20.79 0.79
C ARG A 452 -19.78 -22.05 1.65
N PHE A 453 -20.81 -22.88 1.75
CA PHE A 453 -20.82 -24.16 2.50
C PHE A 453 -20.01 -25.27 1.83
#